data_AF-E6J275-F1
#
_entry.id   AF-E6J275-F1
#
_cell.length_a   1.000
_cell.length_b   1.000
_cell.length_c   1.000
_cell.angle_alpha   90.00
_cell.angle_beta   90.00
_cell.angle_gamma   90.00
#
_symmetry.space_group_name_H-M   'P 1'
#
loop_
_entity.id
_entity.type
_entity.pdbx_description
1 polymer ?
#
loop_
_entity_poly.entity_id
_entity_poly.type
_entity_poly.pdbx_seq_one_letter_code
_entity_poly.pdbx_strand_id
1 'polypeptide(L)'
;MEKEMININANLLKKPIFGTFTRGDEEVQIVNFALSKGYGKGREYINCAAYGNKSEVAKEFSEGDFIHVYGYFNKRTKNGKTYKNFVVMSMNKIEKKEENEEE
;
A
#
# COMPACT_ATOMS: atom_id res chain seq x y z
N MET A 1 20.62 7.27 7.69
CA MET A 1 19.43 7.14 8.55
C MET A 1 18.75 5.85 8.21
N GLU A 2 18.64 4.96 9.18
CA GLU A 2 17.90 3.71 9.06
C GLU A 2 16.40 4.03 8.96
N LYS A 3 15.70 3.33 8.08
CA LYS A 3 14.25 3.49 7.91
C LYS A 3 13.56 2.52 8.83
N GLU A 4 12.64 3.01 9.65
CA GLU A 4 11.77 2.14 10.44
C GLU A 4 10.81 1.39 9.51
N MET A 5 10.98 0.08 9.46
CA MET A 5 10.16 -0.82 8.66
C MET A 5 8.93 -1.25 9.45
N ILE A 6 7.76 -1.19 8.82
CA ILE A 6 6.46 -1.35 9.46
C ILE A 6 5.64 -2.36 8.66
N ASN A 7 4.91 -3.20 9.39
CA ASN A 7 3.90 -4.12 8.87
C ASN A 7 2.51 -3.54 9.09
N ILE A 8 1.67 -3.56 8.06
CA ILE A 8 0.30 -3.01 8.12
C ILE A 8 -0.65 -4.00 7.46
N ASN A 9 -1.66 -4.45 8.21
CA ASN A 9 -2.81 -5.16 7.68
C ASN A 9 -3.99 -4.20 7.66
N ALA A 10 -4.60 -4.02 6.49
CA ALA A 10 -5.72 -3.11 6.31
C ALA A 10 -6.50 -3.44 5.02
N ASN A 11 -7.71 -2.90 4.91
CA ASN A 11 -8.52 -3.08 3.71
C ASN A 11 -8.10 -2.07 2.63
N LEU A 12 -8.02 -2.55 1.40
CA LEU A 12 -7.85 -1.70 0.23
C LEU A 12 -9.11 -0.84 0.02
N LEU A 13 -8.94 0.48 0.01
CA LEU A 13 -10.06 1.43 -0.05
C LEU A 13 -10.73 1.45 -1.42
N LYS A 14 -9.95 1.34 -2.50
CA LYS A 14 -10.37 1.37 -3.91
C LYS A 14 -9.37 0.61 -4.77
N LYS A 15 -9.75 0.28 -6.00
CA LYS A 15 -8.85 -0.34 -6.99
C LYS A 15 -7.52 0.45 -7.13
N PRO A 16 -6.35 -0.22 -7.22
CA PRO A 16 -5.07 0.46 -7.35
C PRO A 16 -4.95 1.24 -8.67
N ILE A 17 -4.24 2.36 -8.63
CA ILE A 17 -3.98 3.24 -9.78
C ILE A 17 -2.55 3.00 -10.25
N PHE A 18 -2.41 2.52 -11.47
CA PHE A 18 -1.12 2.22 -12.10
C PHE A 18 -0.64 3.40 -12.97
N GLY A 19 0.67 3.53 -13.08
CA GLY A 19 1.30 4.47 -14.00
C GLY A 19 2.77 4.15 -14.21
N THR A 20 3.44 5.02 -14.95
CA THR A 20 4.89 4.98 -15.13
C THR A 20 5.46 6.39 -14.92
N PHE A 21 6.76 6.47 -14.63
CA PHE A 21 7.51 7.72 -14.66
C PHE A 21 8.94 7.45 -15.08
N THR A 22 9.58 8.45 -15.68
CA THR A 22 10.99 8.37 -16.09
C THR A 22 11.91 8.81 -14.95
N ARG A 23 12.94 8.01 -14.69
CA ARG A 23 14.03 8.35 -13.75
C ARG A 23 15.37 8.21 -14.48
N GLY A 24 15.93 9.33 -14.93
CA GLY A 24 17.07 9.30 -15.84
C GLY A 24 16.61 8.79 -17.20
N ASP A 25 17.18 7.70 -17.69
CA ASP A 25 16.78 7.03 -18.93
C ASP A 25 15.90 5.79 -18.70
N GLU A 26 15.57 5.48 -17.44
CA GLU A 26 14.76 4.32 -17.07
C GLU A 26 13.28 4.68 -16.91
N GLU A 27 12.39 3.91 -17.56
CA GLU A 27 10.96 3.93 -17.23
C GLU A 27 10.69 3.04 -16.01
N VAL A 28 10.04 3.60 -14.99
CA VAL A 28 9.73 2.91 -13.74
C VAL A 28 8.22 2.81 -13.57
N GLN A 29 7.71 1.59 -13.47
CA GLN A 29 6.32 1.33 -13.10
C GLN A 29 6.04 1.75 -11.66
N ILE A 30 4.84 2.28 -11.43
CA ILE A 30 4.35 2.63 -10.10
C ILE A 30 2.90 2.19 -9.96
N VAL A 31 2.54 1.75 -8.75
CA VAL A 31 1.15 1.61 -8.33
C VAL A 31 0.91 2.45 -7.07
N ASN A 32 -0.19 3.18 -7.06
CA ASN A 32 -0.68 3.96 -5.94
C ASN A 32 -2.00 3.40 -5.46
N PHE A 33 -2.14 3.25 -4.15
CA PHE A 33 -3.39 2.79 -3.54
C PHE A 33 -3.53 3.35 -2.11
N ALA A 34 -4.74 3.32 -1.58
CA ALA A 34 -5.03 3.77 -0.23
C ALA A 34 -5.57 2.62 0.61
N LEU A 35 -5.04 2.48 1.82
CA LEU A 35 -5.53 1.54 2.81
C LEU A 35 -6.41 2.24 3.83
N SER A 36 -7.48 1.57 4.23
CA SER A 36 -8.36 1.96 5.31
C SER A 36 -8.12 1.02 6.49
N LYS A 37 -7.53 1.54 7.55
CA LYS A 37 -7.33 0.83 8.80
C LYS A 37 -8.32 1.32 9.84
N GLY A 38 -9.22 0.43 10.28
CA GLY A 38 -10.18 0.74 11.35
C GLY A 38 -9.51 0.71 12.72
N TYR A 39 -9.84 1.67 13.58
CA TYR A 39 -9.48 1.68 14.99
C TYR A 39 -10.70 2.09 15.82
N GLY A 40 -11.40 1.11 16.41
CA GLY A 40 -12.60 1.37 17.21
C GLY A 40 -13.63 2.20 16.42
N LYS A 41 -13.87 3.44 16.86
CA LYS A 41 -14.82 4.37 16.21
C LYS A 41 -14.21 5.22 15.08
N GLY A 42 -12.90 5.11 14.82
CA GLY A 42 -12.17 5.90 13.84
C GLY A 42 -11.61 5.08 12.68
N ARG A 43 -11.20 5.79 11.61
CA ARG A 43 -10.56 5.20 10.43
C ARG A 43 -9.32 6.00 10.07
N GLU A 44 -8.19 5.33 9.96
CA GLU A 44 -6.93 5.89 9.43
C GLU A 44 -6.82 5.53 7.95
N TYR A 45 -6.42 6.51 7.14
CA TYR A 45 -6.16 6.31 5.72
C TYR A 45 -4.66 6.43 5.44
N ILE A 46 -4.12 5.41 4.77
CA ILE A 46 -2.69 5.31 4.51
C ILE A 46 -2.50 5.27 3.00
N ASN A 47 -1.91 6.32 2.45
CA ASN A 47 -1.48 6.31 1.05
C ASN A 47 -0.23 5.45 0.91
N CYS A 48 -0.24 4.58 -0.08
CA CYS A 48 0.80 3.62 -0.37
C CYS A 48 1.28 3.77 -1.82
N ALA A 49 2.58 3.58 -2.02
CA ALA A 49 3.18 3.48 -3.35
C ALA A 49 4.16 2.31 -3.41
N ALA A 50 4.04 1.48 -4.46
CA ALA A 50 5.01 0.44 -4.80
C ALA A 50 5.59 0.70 -6.19
N TYR A 51 6.87 0.35 -6.39
CA TYR A 51 7.65 0.71 -7.57
C TYR A 51 8.28 -0.51 -8.26
N GLY A 52 8.47 -0.41 -9.57
CA GLY A 52 9.04 -1.46 -10.41
C GLY A 52 8.22 -2.74 -10.33
N ASN A 53 8.87 -3.90 -10.42
CA ASN A 53 8.21 -5.22 -10.44
C ASN A 53 7.25 -5.49 -9.27
N LYS A 54 7.34 -4.73 -8.18
CA LYS A 54 6.41 -4.84 -7.05
C LYS A 54 5.01 -4.40 -7.42
N SER A 55 4.84 -3.48 -8.39
CA SER A 55 3.50 -3.04 -8.81
C SER A 55 2.66 -4.18 -9.38
N GLU A 56 3.29 -5.17 -10.01
CA GLU A 56 2.60 -6.30 -10.64
C GLU A 56 1.68 -7.06 -9.68
N VAL A 57 2.10 -7.24 -8.43
CA VAL A 57 1.30 -7.94 -7.40
C VAL A 57 -0.03 -7.24 -7.13
N ALA A 58 -0.10 -5.90 -7.28
CA ALA A 58 -1.33 -5.15 -7.03
C ALA A 58 -2.38 -5.32 -8.13
N LYS A 59 -2.05 -5.94 -9.27
CA LYS A 59 -3.00 -6.17 -10.37
C LYS A 59 -4.14 -7.11 -9.97
N GLU A 60 -3.88 -7.99 -9.01
CA GLU A 60 -4.86 -8.95 -8.49
C GLU A 60 -5.76 -8.35 -7.39
N PHE A 61 -5.45 -7.14 -6.92
CA PHE A 61 -6.19 -6.53 -5.81
C PHE A 61 -7.48 -5.85 -6.29
N SER A 62 -8.54 -6.06 -5.51
CA SER A 62 -9.86 -5.47 -5.68
C SER A 62 -10.26 -4.62 -4.47
N GLU A 63 -11.15 -3.66 -4.68
CA GLU A 63 -11.70 -2.85 -3.60
C GLU A 63 -12.25 -3.72 -2.46
N GLY A 64 -11.90 -3.37 -1.21
CA GLY A 64 -12.28 -4.11 -0.01
C GLY A 64 -11.31 -5.23 0.39
N ASP A 65 -10.39 -5.65 -0.49
CA ASP A 65 -9.44 -6.72 -0.19
C ASP A 65 -8.66 -6.43 1.10
N PHE A 66 -8.57 -7.43 1.97
CA PHE A 66 -7.71 -7.34 3.14
C PHE A 66 -6.28 -7.67 2.72
N ILE A 67 -5.37 -6.70 2.86
CA ILE A 67 -4.00 -6.84 2.38
C ILE A 67 -3.00 -6.58 3.49
N HIS A 68 -1.89 -7.30 3.41
CA HIS A 68 -0.68 -7.03 4.17
C HIS A 68 0.27 -6.19 3.33
N VAL A 69 0.84 -5.14 3.92
CA VAL A 69 1.95 -4.37 3.34
C VAL A 69 3.10 -4.26 4.33
N TYR A 70 4.31 -4.44 3.83
CA TYR A 70 5.55 -4.21 4.54
C TYR A 70 6.34 -3.11 3.83
N GLY A 71 6.83 -2.13 4.59
CA GLY A 71 7.40 -0.92 4.02
C GLY A 71 7.78 0.11 5.07
N TYR A 72 7.91 1.37 4.67
CA TYR A 72 8.28 2.46 5.57
C TYR A 72 7.58 3.76 5.18
N PHE A 73 7.39 4.66 6.14
CA PHE A 73 6.91 6.00 5.84
C PHE A 73 8.03 6.88 5.32
N ASN A 74 7.84 7.42 4.11
CA ASN A 74 8.67 8.48 3.57
C ASN A 74 8.00 9.84 3.80
N LYS A 75 8.76 10.80 4.33
CA LYS A 75 8.30 12.19 4.51
C LYS A 75 9.03 13.08 3.52
N ARG A 76 8.28 13.87 2.76
CA ARG A 76 8.81 14.87 1.84
C ARG A 76 8.19 16.21 2.15
N THR A 77 9.02 17.22 2.39
CA THR A 77 8.55 18.60 2.49
C THR A 77 8.69 19.27 1.12
N LYS A 78 7.61 19.87 0.62
CA LYS A 78 7.60 20.67 -0.60
C LYS A 78 6.69 21.87 -0.40
N ASN A 79 7.20 23.07 -0.67
CA ASN A 79 6.47 24.34 -0.54
C ASN A 79 5.80 24.49 0.84
N GLY A 80 6.53 24.20 1.92
CA GLY A 80 6.02 24.27 3.30
C GLY A 80 5.01 23.18 3.70
N LYS A 81 4.60 22.29 2.78
CA LYS A 81 3.73 21.15 3.08
C LYS A 81 4.54 19.87 3.24
N THR A 82 4.26 19.12 4.31
CA THR A 82 4.85 17.80 4.55
C THR A 82 3.91 16.72 4.05
N TYR A 83 4.37 15.93 3.09
CA TYR A 83 3.67 14.78 2.56
C TYR A 83 4.27 13.52 3.18
N LYS A 84 3.41 12.67 3.74
CA LYS A 84 3.77 11.37 4.30
C LYS A 84 3.15 10.30 3.38
N ASN A 85 3.99 9.46 2.79
CA ASN A 85 3.55 8.35 1.94
C ASN A 85 4.19 7.05 2.43
N PHE A 86 3.48 5.93 2.35
CA PHE A 86 4.02 4.63 2.72
C PHE A 86 4.65 3.97 1.49
N VAL A 87 5.97 3.80 1.50
CA VAL A 87 6.69 3.11 0.42
C VAL A 87 6.66 1.62 0.70
N VAL A 88 6.03 0.88 -0.19
CA VAL A 88 5.80 -0.56 -0.07
C VAL A 88 7.00 -1.34 -0.63
N MET A 89 7.55 -2.22 0.18
CA MET A 89 8.65 -3.12 -0.16
C MET A 89 8.16 -4.53 -0.51
N SER A 90 7.08 -4.99 0.12
CA SER A 90 6.33 -6.19 -0.25
C SER A 90 4.87 -6.04 0.15
N MET A 91 4.00 -6.79 -0.52
CA MET A 91 2.57 -6.83 -0.23
C MET A 91 1.97 -8.15 -0.69
N ASN A 92 0.89 -8.55 -0.05
CA ASN A 92 0.09 -9.70 -0.47
C ASN A 92 -1.37 -9.51 -0.02
N LYS A 93 -2.28 -10.15 -0.76
CA LYS A 93 -3.66 -10.32 -0.30
C LYS A 93 -3.67 -11.34 0.85
N ILE A 94 -4.47 -11.07 1.87
CA ILE A 94 -4.77 -12.04 2.94
C ILE A 94 -6.13 -12.62 2.58
N GLU A 95 -6.13 -13.88 2.15
CA GLU A 95 -7.37 -14.62 1.97
C GLU A 95 -7.95 -14.98 3.35
N LYS A 96 -9.25 -14.71 3.55
CA LYS A 96 -9.96 -15.32 4.66
C LYS A 96 -10.12 -16.79 4.30
N LYS A 97 -9.51 -17.69 5.07
CA LYS A 97 -9.99 -19.07 5.08
C LYS A 97 -11.41 -19.03 5.63
N GLU A 98 -12.37 -19.57 4.89
CA GLU A 98 -13.67 -19.89 5.46
C GLU A 98 -13.40 -20.82 6.65
N GLU A 99 -13.64 -20.35 7.87
CA GLU A 99 -13.85 -21.24 9.00
C GLU A 99 -15.17 -21.93 8.67
N ASN A 100 -15.10 -23.10 8.03
CA ASN A 100 -16.20 -24.05 8.12
C ASN A 100 -16.30 -24.41 9.60
N GLU A 101 -17.18 -23.71 10.31
CA GLU A 101 -17.76 -24.21 11.55
C GLU A 101 -18.53 -25.48 11.16
N GLU A 102 -17.82 -26.62 11.19
CA GLU A 102 -18.45 -27.92 11.24
C GLU A 102 -19.21 -27.99 12.58
N GLU A 103 -20.52 -27.77 12.52
CA GLU A 103 -21.49 -28.20 13.55
C GLU A 103 -21.65 -29.72 13.56
#